data_AF-A0A2K0T7Z7-F1
#
_entry.id   AF-A0A2K0T7Z7-F1
#
_cell.length_a   1.000
_cell.length_b   1.000
_cell.length_c   1.000
_cell.angle_alpha   90.00
_cell.angle_beta   90.00
_cell.angle_gamma   90.00
#
_symmetry.space_group_name_H-M   'P 1'
#
loop_
_entity.id
_entity.type
_entity.pdbx_description
1 polymer ?
#
loop_
_entity_poly.entity_id
_entity_poly.type
_entity_poly.pdbx_seq_one_letter_code
_entity_poly.pdbx_strand_id
1 'polypeptide(L)'
;MKFFAAAALFATAAIAGPVEVRTGTASICPSGLYSNPQCCATVVLGIVGLNCETPTQTPRDGVDFKNICAKTGGQATCCVVPVAGQDLLCQTPVGIQG
;
A
#
# COMPACT_ATOMS: atom_id res chain seq x y z
N MET A 1 -51.60 -3.97 -24.78
CA MET A 1 -50.98 -4.40 -26.04
C MET A 1 -49.52 -3.94 -26.01
N LYS A 2 -48.64 -4.73 -25.41
CA LYS A 2 -47.62 -5.52 -26.13
C LYS A 2 -46.77 -4.67 -27.08
N PHE A 3 -45.63 -4.21 -26.59
CA PHE A 3 -44.41 -4.18 -27.41
C PHE A 3 -43.33 -4.92 -26.63
N PHE A 4 -43.00 -6.10 -27.15
CA PHE A 4 -41.92 -6.95 -26.71
C PHE A 4 -40.59 -6.39 -27.23
N ALA A 5 -39.54 -6.63 -26.45
CA ALA A 5 -38.16 -6.84 -26.88
C ALA A 5 -37.42 -5.68 -27.58
N ALA A 6 -36.46 -5.13 -26.85
CA ALA A 6 -35.12 -4.91 -27.41
C ALA A 6 -34.11 -5.16 -26.29
N ALA A 7 -33.50 -6.34 -26.34
CA ALA A 7 -32.46 -6.77 -25.44
C ALA A 7 -31.12 -6.08 -25.79
N ALA A 8 -30.35 -5.82 -24.73
CA ALA A 8 -28.89 -5.87 -24.63
C ALA A 8 -28.04 -5.09 -25.66
N LEU A 9 -27.50 -3.96 -25.20
CA LEU A 9 -26.18 -3.47 -25.63
C LEU A 9 -25.41 -2.97 -24.40
N PHE A 10 -24.93 -3.89 -23.57
CA PHE A 10 -23.83 -3.60 -22.63
C PHE A 10 -22.52 -3.83 -23.37
N ALA A 11 -22.04 -2.82 -24.10
CA ALA A 11 -20.69 -2.80 -24.61
C ALA A 11 -19.74 -2.27 -23.52
N THR A 12 -19.43 -3.12 -22.52
CA THR A 12 -18.32 -2.85 -21.60
C THR A 12 -17.01 -3.16 -22.31
N ALA A 13 -16.40 -2.15 -22.91
CA ALA A 13 -15.01 -2.21 -23.33
C ALA A 13 -14.12 -2.08 -22.07
N ALA A 14 -13.64 -3.20 -21.55
CA ALA A 14 -12.54 -3.18 -20.59
C ALA A 14 -11.25 -2.87 -21.37
N ILE A 15 -10.82 -1.60 -21.37
CA ILE A 15 -9.46 -1.27 -21.77
C ILE A 15 -8.52 -1.73 -20.66
N ALA A 16 -8.03 -2.97 -20.78
CA ALA A 16 -6.81 -3.39 -20.13
C ALA A 16 -5.67 -2.54 -20.71
N GLY A 17 -5.43 -1.37 -20.10
CA GLY A 17 -4.25 -0.57 -20.37
C GLY A 17 -3.00 -1.38 -20.01
N PRO A 18 -1.84 -1.08 -20.63
CA PRO A 18 -0.61 -1.78 -20.31
C PRO A 18 -0.33 -1.63 -18.81
N VAL A 19 -0.32 -2.76 -18.10
CA VAL A 19 0.37 -2.84 -16.82
C VAL A 19 1.82 -2.51 -17.15
N GLU A 20 2.28 -1.33 -16.75
CA GLU A 20 3.70 -1.06 -16.68
C GLU A 20 4.28 -2.07 -15.68
N VAL A 21 4.71 -3.23 -16.18
CA VAL A 21 5.62 -4.09 -15.43
C VAL A 21 6.92 -3.30 -15.39
N ARG A 22 7.07 -2.51 -14.32
CA ARG A 22 8.36 -1.91 -14.01
C ARG A 22 9.29 -3.05 -13.71
N THR A 23 10.10 -3.42 -14.70
CA THR A 23 11.27 -4.27 -14.52
C THR A 23 12.24 -3.49 -13.64
N GLY A 24 12.09 -3.62 -12.32
CA GLY A 24 12.86 -2.87 -11.34
C GLY A 24 12.56 -3.43 -9.95
N THR A 25 13.63 -3.64 -9.18
CA THR A 25 13.66 -3.93 -7.73
C THR A 25 12.29 -4.01 -7.06
N ALA A 26 11.90 -5.21 -6.57
CA ALA A 26 10.64 -5.43 -5.87
C ALA A 26 10.35 -4.27 -4.90
N SER A 27 9.22 -3.59 -5.08
CA SER A 27 8.88 -2.42 -4.28
C SER A 27 8.65 -2.83 -2.83
N ILE A 28 9.18 -2.04 -1.89
CA ILE A 28 9.06 -2.31 -0.44
C ILE A 28 7.59 -2.34 0.02
N CYS A 29 6.74 -1.56 -0.64
CA CYS A 29 5.29 -1.60 -0.51
C CYS A 29 4.68 -2.06 -1.83
N PRO A 30 3.68 -2.96 -1.80
CA PRO A 30 3.01 -3.39 -3.03
C PRO A 30 2.28 -2.22 -3.69
N SER A 31 2.07 -2.34 -5.00
CA SER A 31 1.18 -1.45 -5.71
C SER A 31 -0.26 -1.59 -5.22
N GLY A 32 -1.05 -0.53 -5.35
CA GLY A 32 -2.45 -0.50 -4.93
C GLY A 32 -2.65 0.15 -3.57
N LEU A 33 -3.55 -0.41 -2.75
CA LEU A 33 -4.05 0.26 -1.55
C LEU A 33 -2.95 0.51 -0.51
N TYR A 34 -2.13 -0.49 -0.18
CA TYR A 34 -1.03 -0.40 0.79
C TYR A 34 0.30 0.01 0.15
N SER A 35 0.30 1.13 -0.59
CA SER A 35 1.46 1.59 -1.36
C SER A 35 2.29 2.67 -0.66
N ASN A 36 1.88 3.12 0.54
CA ASN A 36 2.53 4.23 1.23
C ASN A 36 3.46 3.72 2.34
N PRO A 37 4.78 3.89 2.24
CA PRO A 37 5.69 3.53 3.32
C PRO A 37 5.50 4.51 4.49
N GLN A 38 5.32 3.97 5.70
CA GLN A 38 5.19 4.71 6.95
C GLN A 38 5.99 4.02 8.08
N CYS A 39 6.48 4.83 9.02
CA CYS A 39 7.03 4.39 10.29
C CYS A 39 5.98 4.62 11.38
N CYS A 40 5.43 3.55 11.96
CA CYS A 40 4.39 3.65 12.98
C CYS A 40 4.94 3.29 14.37
N ALA A 41 4.58 4.05 15.39
CA ALA A 41 5.05 3.80 16.76
C ALA A 41 4.60 2.42 17.28
N THR A 42 3.37 2.02 16.93
CA THR A 42 2.83 0.70 17.26
C THR A 42 2.01 0.15 16.11
N VAL A 43 1.95 -1.18 15.99
CA VAL A 43 1.05 -1.88 15.07
C VAL A 43 0.13 -2.81 15.86
N VAL A 44 -1.14 -2.44 15.94
CA VAL A 44 -2.19 -3.16 16.65
C VAL A 44 -2.80 -4.21 15.73
N LEU A 45 -2.98 -5.43 16.25
CA LEU A 45 -3.54 -6.58 15.53
C LEU A 45 -2.78 -6.96 14.24
N GLY A 46 -1.56 -6.42 14.05
CA GLY A 46 -0.77 -6.61 12.83
C GLY A 46 -1.27 -5.85 11.60
N ILE A 47 -2.35 -5.06 11.72
CA ILE A 47 -2.98 -4.38 10.58
C ILE A 47 -3.28 -2.88 10.80
N VAL A 48 -3.19 -2.37 12.03
CA VAL A 48 -3.48 -0.96 12.33
C VAL A 48 -2.23 -0.30 12.89
N GLY A 49 -1.61 0.60 12.13
CA GLY A 49 -0.50 1.42 12.60
C GLY A 49 -1.01 2.65 13.35
N LEU A 50 -0.48 2.91 14.55
CA LEU A 50 -0.79 4.09 15.36
C LEU A 50 0.40 5.04 15.39
N ASN A 51 0.13 6.35 15.39
CA ASN A 51 1.15 7.40 15.34
C ASN A 51 2.18 7.15 14.23
N CYS A 52 1.67 7.01 13.01
CA CYS A 52 2.50 6.83 11.83
C CYS A 52 3.10 8.15 11.34
N GLU A 53 4.30 8.07 10.77
CA GLU A 53 5.01 9.18 10.15
C GLU A 53 5.71 8.73 8.87
N THR A 54 5.94 9.66 7.94
CA THR A 54 6.67 9.34 6.72
C THR A 54 8.15 9.07 7.06
N PRO A 55 8.77 8.03 6.47
CA PRO A 55 10.18 7.72 6.74
C PRO A 55 11.08 8.91 6.43
N THR A 56 12.10 9.13 7.27
CA THR A 56 13.02 10.27 7.13
C THR A 56 13.87 10.21 5.85
N GLN A 57 13.97 9.03 5.23
CA GLN A 57 14.72 8.77 4.01
C GLN A 57 13.97 7.72 3.18
N THR A 58 14.15 7.76 1.86
CA THR A 58 13.62 6.74 0.96
C THR A 58 14.34 5.41 1.19
N PRO A 59 13.62 4.34 1.61
CA PRO A 59 14.25 3.05 1.84
C PRO A 59 14.66 2.37 0.54
N ARG A 60 15.80 1.68 0.57
CA ARG A 60 16.32 0.93 -0.58
C ARG A 60 15.73 -0.48 -0.70
N ASP A 61 15.46 -1.11 0.43
CA ASP A 61 14.87 -2.43 0.56
C ASP A 61 14.14 -2.57 1.92
N GLY A 62 13.53 -3.72 2.19
CA GLY A 62 12.78 -3.94 3.42
C GLY A 62 13.63 -3.86 4.70
N VAL A 63 14.89 -4.33 4.65
CA VAL A 63 15.79 -4.30 5.82
C VAL A 63 16.23 -2.86 6.11
N ASP A 64 16.58 -2.12 5.06
CA ASP A 64 16.86 -0.68 5.15
C ASP A 64 15.64 0.08 5.68
N PHE A 65 14.43 -0.27 5.23
CA PHE A 65 13.19 0.33 5.70
C PHE A 65 12.97 0.09 7.20
N LYS A 66 13.13 -1.15 7.67
CA LYS A 66 13.07 -1.50 9.08
C LYS A 66 14.09 -0.69 9.90
N ASN A 67 15.32 -0.58 9.40
CA ASN A 67 16.38 0.16 10.08
C ASN A 67 16.11 1.67 10.12
N ILE A 68 15.54 2.26 9.07
CA ILE A 68 15.15 3.67 9.02
C ILE A 68 14.10 3.98 10.10
N CYS A 69 13.04 3.17 10.19
CA CYS A 69 12.00 3.39 11.20
C CYS A 69 12.47 3.10 12.62
N ALA A 70 13.35 2.10 12.81
CA ALA A 70 13.90 1.79 14.13
C ALA A 70 14.72 2.94 14.74
N LYS A 71 15.31 3.83 13.93
CA LYS A 71 16.06 5.01 14.40
C LYS A 71 15.18 6.00 15.17
N THR A 72 13.90 6.08 14.83
CA THR A 72 12.91 6.91 15.53
C THR A 72 12.04 6.11 16.49
N GLY A 73 12.38 4.84 16.74
CA GLY A 73 11.62 3.94 17.60
C GLY A 73 10.34 3.37 16.98
N GLY A 74 10.16 3.52 15.67
CA GLY A 74 8.98 3.05 14.94
C GLY A 74 9.18 1.70 14.22
N GLN A 75 8.07 1.15 13.74
CA GLN A 75 7.98 -0.06 12.93
C GLN A 75 7.73 0.31 11.47
N ALA A 76 8.45 -0.35 10.56
CA ALA A 76 8.26 -0.16 9.12
C ALA A 76 6.98 -0.84 8.65
N THR A 77 6.12 -0.08 7.98
CA THR A 77 4.80 -0.52 7.53
C THR A 77 4.43 0.07 6.17
N CYS A 78 3.54 -0.60 5.46
CA CYS A 78 2.95 -0.11 4.22
C CYS A 78 1.47 0.18 4.47
N CYS A 79 1.06 1.44 4.37
CA CYS A 79 -0.25 1.92 4.78
C CYS A 79 -1.07 2.48 3.61
N VAL A 80 -2.36 2.68 3.86
CA VAL A 80 -3.32 3.10 2.83
C VAL A 80 -3.23 4.56 2.42
N VAL A 81 -2.74 5.43 3.31
CA VAL A 81 -2.52 6.86 3.05
C VAL A 81 -1.21 7.32 3.69
N PRO A 82 -0.53 8.32 3.10
CA PRO A 82 0.74 8.83 3.64
C PRO A 82 0.49 9.99 4.62
N VAL A 83 -0.33 9.80 5.64
CA VAL A 83 -0.73 10.88 6.58
C VAL A 83 -0.14 10.62 7.96
N ALA A 84 0.58 11.61 8.48
CA ALA A 84 1.17 11.54 9.80
C ALA A 84 0.13 11.72 10.92
N GLY A 85 0.36 11.08 12.07
CA GLY A 85 -0.46 11.28 13.28
C GLY A 85 -1.86 10.69 13.23
N GLN A 86 -2.11 9.72 12.34
CA GLN A 86 -3.39 9.02 12.23
C GLN A 86 -3.24 7.53 12.51
N ASP A 87 -4.39 6.91 12.81
CA ASP A 87 -4.54 5.46 12.84
C ASP A 87 -4.77 4.96 11.42
N LEU A 88 -3.82 4.19 10.90
CA LEU A 88 -3.79 3.78 9.50
C LEU A 88 -3.98 2.28 9.37
N LEU A 89 -4.76 1.86 8.38
CA LEU A 89 -4.68 0.49 7.91
C LEU A 89 -3.32 0.28 7.24
N CYS A 90 -2.59 -0.69 7.74
CA CYS A 90 -1.21 -0.98 7.37
C CYS A 90 -0.96 -2.49 7.26
N GLN A 91 0.13 -2.86 6.60
CA GLN A 91 0.60 -4.23 6.53
C GLN A 91 2.13 -4.27 6.53
N THR A 92 2.69 -5.47 6.75
CA THR A 92 4.13 -5.69 6.74
C THR A 92 4.73 -5.41 5.36
N PRO A 93 5.84 -4.65 5.27
CA PRO A 93 6.56 -4.42 4.02
C PRO A 93 7.14 -5.71 3.43
N VAL A 94 7.37 -5.71 2.12
CA VAL A 94 8.05 -6.80 1.42
C VAL A 94 9.51 -6.88 1.86
N GLY A 95 10.03 -8.09 2.02
CA GLY A 95 11.46 -8.32 2.34
C GLY A 95 11.79 -8.27 3.83
N ILE A 96 10.80 -8.09 4.70
CA ILE A 96 10.94 -8.28 6.16
C ILE A 96 9.78 -9.12 6.70
N GLN A 97 10.06 -9.89 7.74
CA GLN A 97 9.03 -10.54 8.56
C GLN A 97 8.83 -9.66 9.81
N GLY A 98 7.56 -9.34 10.09
CA GLY A 98 7.13 -8.46 11.17
C GLY A 98 7.53 -8.97 12.54
#